data_AF-A0A544YAC9-F1
#
_entry.id   AF-A0A544YAC9-F1
#
_cell.length_a   1.000
_cell.length_b   1.000
_cell.length_c   1.000
_cell.angle_alpha   90.00
_cell.angle_beta   90.00
_cell.angle_gamma   90.00
#
_symmetry.space_group_name_H-M   'P 1'
#
loop_
_entity.id
_entity.type
_entity.pdbx_description
1 polymer ?
#
loop_
_entity_poly.entity_id
_entity_poly.type
_entity_poly.pdbx_seq_one_letter_code
_entity_poly.pdbx_strand_id
1 'polypeptide(L)'
;MNDLTELKRFVVAHAISQGLPADHYAALLDRVTTDAGDEPGSWPYEWIRAGDEWDAAGQTALAAQYYTMGRFPYVDGPGRKRALARGLDAFDRWRRGVPGLEPVVVEVGGVPVRVWAAGLSAERPRPLLVMTGGIVSPKEQWAAVLPQIASFGMAGVVADLPGVGESPLRYGSDAWTLFPAILDALEDRARVSETYLLALSFSGHAAITAALRDPRVRGVVGNGPPIHDFFTDAAWQARVPKITRDTLAHLVGVPPEAVFAHVRDWALRDADLAALTVPLAAVTARRDEIIPPGDVERLKRHVRDLRLVEHDDVHGAPSHLAETRVWSLLAVQRMRPDADPEVIAALTSALQDARTGAGR
;
A
#
# COMPACT_ATOMS: atom_id res chain seq x y z
N MET A 1 2.24 -23.45 1.24
CA MET A 1 1.00 -23.47 0.45
C MET A 1 -0.03 -22.63 1.16
N ASN A 2 -0.60 -21.68 0.44
CA ASN A 2 -1.65 -20.80 0.91
C ASN A 2 -2.98 -21.55 0.95
N ASP A 3 -3.89 -21.10 1.81
CA ASP A 3 -5.28 -21.55 1.75
C ASP A 3 -5.92 -20.93 0.50
N LEU A 4 -6.36 -21.77 -0.44
CA LEU A 4 -6.90 -21.29 -1.72
C LEU A 4 -8.21 -20.52 -1.55
N THR A 5 -9.03 -20.85 -0.56
CA THR A 5 -10.27 -20.13 -0.26
C THR A 5 -9.97 -18.74 0.26
N GLU A 6 -9.00 -18.61 1.18
CA GLU A 6 -8.53 -17.29 1.62
C GLU A 6 -7.92 -16.51 0.45
N LEU A 7 -7.08 -17.14 -0.36
CA LEU A 7 -6.40 -16.50 -1.49
C LEU A 7 -7.42 -15.90 -2.48
N LYS A 8 -8.44 -16.67 -2.87
CA LYS A 8 -9.55 -16.22 -3.72
C LYS A 8 -10.38 -15.11 -3.05
N ARG A 9 -10.57 -15.14 -1.73
CA ARG A 9 -11.29 -14.08 -1.01
C ARG A 9 -10.49 -12.77 -0.99
N PHE A 10 -9.21 -12.81 -0.62
CA PHE A 10 -8.41 -11.60 -0.40
C PHE A 10 -7.92 -10.94 -1.70
N VAL A 11 -7.75 -11.71 -2.79
CA VAL A 11 -7.40 -11.11 -4.08
C VAL A 11 -8.50 -10.18 -4.59
N VAL A 12 -9.77 -10.45 -4.25
CA VAL A 12 -10.91 -9.64 -4.73
C VAL A 12 -10.77 -8.19 -4.26
N ALA A 13 -10.43 -7.96 -3.00
CA ALA A 13 -10.16 -6.62 -2.49
C ALA A 13 -9.04 -5.92 -3.28
N HIS A 14 -7.99 -6.67 -3.65
CA HIS A 14 -6.86 -6.15 -4.43
C HIS A 14 -7.21 -5.89 -5.90
N ALA A 15 -8.05 -6.73 -6.50
CA ALA A 15 -8.56 -6.55 -7.84
C ALA A 15 -9.47 -5.31 -7.93
N ILE A 16 -10.40 -5.17 -6.98
CA ILE A 16 -11.25 -3.97 -6.84
C ILE A 16 -10.35 -2.74 -6.64
N SER A 17 -9.31 -2.84 -5.79
CA SER A 17 -8.33 -1.77 -5.56
C SER A 17 -7.45 -1.40 -6.76
N GLN A 18 -7.57 -2.11 -7.88
CA GLN A 18 -6.92 -1.77 -9.15
C GLN A 18 -7.92 -1.42 -10.25
N GLY A 19 -9.22 -1.42 -9.94
CA GLY A 19 -10.29 -1.20 -10.92
C GLY A 19 -10.46 -2.34 -11.90
N LEU A 20 -10.04 -3.56 -11.53
CA LEU A 20 -10.31 -4.75 -12.35
C LEU A 20 -11.81 -5.10 -12.28
N PRO A 21 -12.52 -5.20 -13.42
CA PRO A 21 -13.91 -5.63 -13.45
C PRO A 21 -14.10 -7.04 -12.88
N ALA A 22 -15.23 -7.31 -12.22
CA ALA A 22 -15.45 -8.60 -11.57
C ALA A 22 -15.55 -9.78 -12.57
N ASP A 23 -16.17 -9.55 -13.72
CA ASP A 23 -16.30 -10.50 -14.82
C ASP A 23 -14.95 -10.89 -15.44
N HIS A 24 -13.96 -10.00 -15.35
CA HIS A 24 -12.61 -10.23 -15.83
C HIS A 24 -11.84 -11.28 -15.01
N TYR A 25 -12.04 -11.35 -13.69
CA TYR A 25 -11.32 -12.29 -12.82
C TYR A 25 -12.19 -13.42 -12.23
N ALA A 26 -13.52 -13.33 -12.23
CA ALA A 26 -14.37 -14.37 -11.65
C ALA A 26 -14.17 -15.73 -12.35
N ALA A 27 -14.26 -15.75 -13.69
CA ALA A 27 -14.04 -16.98 -14.47
C ALA A 27 -12.57 -17.46 -14.41
N LEU A 28 -11.63 -16.58 -14.11
CA LEU A 28 -10.24 -16.96 -13.85
C LEU A 28 -10.14 -17.70 -12.51
N LEU A 29 -10.74 -17.15 -11.46
CA LEU A 29 -10.72 -17.76 -10.13
C LEU A 29 -11.38 -19.13 -10.13
N ASP A 30 -12.40 -19.38 -10.94
CA ASP A 30 -13.02 -20.70 -11.09
C ASP A 30 -12.07 -21.74 -11.69
N ARG A 31 -11.13 -21.33 -12.56
CA ARG A 31 -10.12 -22.22 -13.15
C ARG A 31 -8.99 -22.57 -12.19
N VAL A 32 -8.75 -21.75 -11.17
CA VAL A 32 -7.72 -22.03 -10.18
C VAL A 32 -8.19 -23.13 -9.23
N THR A 33 -7.55 -24.29 -9.31
CA THR A 33 -7.86 -25.47 -8.49
C THR A 33 -6.79 -25.74 -7.43
N THR A 34 -5.61 -25.14 -7.54
CA THR A 34 -4.52 -25.31 -6.59
C THR A 34 -3.66 -24.05 -6.43
N ASP A 35 -3.07 -23.88 -5.27
CA ASP A 35 -2.02 -22.88 -5.01
C ASP A 35 -0.61 -23.41 -5.32
N ALA A 36 -0.50 -24.72 -5.50
CA ALA A 36 0.79 -25.40 -5.63
C ALA A 36 1.34 -25.35 -7.06
N GLY A 37 2.66 -25.19 -7.16
CA GLY A 37 3.37 -25.35 -8.42
C GLY A 37 3.15 -24.20 -9.39
N ASP A 38 3.22 -24.53 -10.67
CA ASP A 38 3.31 -23.55 -11.76
C ASP A 38 2.79 -24.10 -13.09
N GLU A 39 1.80 -24.99 -12.97
CA GLU A 39 1.19 -25.75 -14.06
C GLU A 39 -0.27 -25.30 -14.27
N PRO A 40 -0.94 -25.68 -15.38
CA PRO A 40 -2.36 -25.41 -15.59
C PRO A 40 -3.23 -25.70 -14.36
N GLY A 41 -4.13 -24.76 -14.03
CA GLY A 41 -4.95 -24.81 -12.82
C GLY A 41 -4.28 -24.31 -11.53
N SER A 42 -2.98 -24.05 -11.54
CA SER A 42 -2.30 -23.38 -10.42
C SER A 42 -2.55 -21.88 -10.43
N TRP A 43 -2.56 -21.26 -9.24
CA TRP A 43 -2.73 -19.81 -9.08
C TRP A 43 -1.82 -18.98 -9.99
N PRO A 44 -0.48 -19.06 -9.88
CA PRO A 44 0.38 -18.20 -10.69
C PRO A 44 0.19 -18.47 -12.19
N TYR A 45 -0.02 -19.72 -12.60
CA TYR A 45 -0.20 -20.06 -14.01
C TYR A 45 -1.43 -19.38 -14.63
N GLU A 46 -2.60 -19.51 -14.01
CA GLU A 46 -3.84 -18.96 -14.60
C GLU A 46 -3.82 -17.43 -14.68
N TRP A 47 -3.27 -16.77 -13.66
CA TRP A 47 -3.08 -15.32 -13.67
C TRP A 47 -2.06 -14.86 -14.72
N ILE A 48 -0.96 -15.60 -14.89
CA ILE A 48 0.03 -15.30 -15.92
C ILE A 48 -0.57 -15.51 -17.32
N ARG A 49 -1.28 -16.61 -17.54
CA ARG A 49 -1.93 -16.91 -18.83
C ARG A 49 -2.92 -15.81 -19.22
N ALA A 50 -3.74 -15.35 -18.27
CA ALA A 50 -4.66 -14.23 -18.51
C ALA A 50 -3.92 -12.90 -18.74
N GLY A 51 -2.82 -12.64 -18.02
CA GLY A 51 -1.96 -11.49 -18.26
C GLY A 51 -1.34 -11.50 -19.67
N ASP A 52 -0.92 -12.67 -20.16
CA ASP A 52 -0.35 -12.84 -21.50
C ASP A 52 -1.37 -12.49 -22.60
N GLU A 53 -2.63 -12.87 -22.41
CA GLU A 53 -3.72 -12.54 -23.33
C GLU A 53 -3.91 -11.01 -23.44
N TRP A 54 -3.92 -10.31 -22.31
CA TRP A 54 -4.02 -8.85 -22.28
C TRP A 54 -2.79 -8.17 -22.88
N ASP A 55 -1.59 -8.69 -22.62
CA ASP A 55 -0.36 -8.13 -23.15
C ASP A 55 -0.27 -8.30 -24.67
N ALA A 56 -0.65 -9.48 -25.18
CA ALA A 56 -0.76 -9.75 -26.61
C ALA A 56 -1.80 -8.86 -27.31
N ALA A 57 -2.85 -8.45 -26.60
CA ALA A 57 -3.85 -7.49 -27.07
C ALA A 57 -3.42 -6.02 -26.94
N GLY A 58 -2.17 -5.74 -26.49
CA GLY A 58 -1.64 -4.39 -26.32
C GLY A 58 -2.13 -3.67 -25.06
N GLN A 59 -2.86 -4.36 -24.17
CA GLN A 59 -3.34 -3.81 -22.90
C GLN A 59 -2.28 -3.99 -21.80
N THR A 60 -1.08 -3.45 -22.01
CA THR A 60 0.10 -3.73 -21.16
C THR A 60 -0.09 -3.32 -19.69
N ALA A 61 -0.78 -2.21 -19.40
CA ALA A 61 -1.09 -1.82 -18.02
C ALA A 61 -1.97 -2.87 -17.32
N LEU A 62 -2.98 -3.36 -18.05
CA LEU A 62 -3.90 -4.37 -17.55
C LEU A 62 -3.16 -5.69 -17.32
N ALA A 63 -2.30 -6.10 -18.25
CA ALA A 63 -1.44 -7.27 -18.09
C ALA A 63 -0.60 -7.19 -16.80
N ALA A 64 0.02 -6.04 -16.51
CA ALA A 64 0.77 -5.83 -15.27
C ALA A 64 -0.07 -6.05 -14.00
N GLN A 65 -1.35 -5.65 -14.01
CA GLN A 65 -2.27 -5.90 -12.89
C GLN A 65 -2.53 -7.40 -12.69
N TYR A 66 -2.75 -8.15 -13.78
CA TYR A 66 -2.96 -9.60 -13.72
C TYR A 66 -1.72 -10.35 -13.23
N TYR A 67 -0.54 -9.99 -13.72
CA TYR A 67 0.71 -10.56 -13.23
C TYR A 67 0.94 -10.26 -11.74
N THR A 68 0.57 -9.05 -11.30
CA THR A 68 0.61 -8.67 -9.87
C THR A 68 -0.29 -9.57 -9.01
N MET A 69 -1.48 -9.92 -9.50
CA MET A 69 -2.37 -10.90 -8.85
C MET A 69 -1.78 -12.31 -8.89
N GLY A 70 -1.13 -12.71 -9.98
CA GLY A 70 -0.43 -14.00 -10.07
C GLY A 70 0.70 -14.17 -9.06
N ARG A 71 1.34 -13.08 -8.64
CA ARG A 71 2.35 -13.07 -7.57
C ARG A 71 1.75 -13.11 -6.16
N PHE A 72 0.46 -12.81 -6.00
CA PHE A 72 -0.19 -12.74 -4.68
C PHE A 72 -0.14 -14.07 -3.90
N PRO A 73 0.16 -14.07 -2.58
CA PRO A 73 0.33 -12.92 -1.67
C PRO A 73 1.78 -12.47 -1.43
N TYR A 74 2.77 -13.31 -1.72
CA TYR A 74 4.23 -13.05 -1.70
C TYR A 74 4.94 -14.12 -2.54
N VAL A 75 6.18 -13.88 -2.98
CA VAL A 75 6.90 -14.82 -3.85
C VAL A 75 7.42 -16.00 -3.04
N ASP A 76 6.76 -17.16 -3.15
CA ASP A 76 7.10 -18.39 -2.43
C ASP A 76 7.60 -19.53 -3.34
N GLY A 77 7.75 -19.27 -4.64
CA GLY A 77 8.13 -20.28 -5.62
C GLY A 77 8.32 -19.75 -7.04
N PRO A 78 8.70 -20.63 -7.99
CA PRO A 78 9.03 -20.25 -9.36
C PRO A 78 7.88 -19.57 -10.11
N GLY A 79 6.64 -20.04 -9.92
CA GLY A 79 5.47 -19.47 -10.59
C GLY A 79 5.21 -18.02 -10.19
N ARG A 80 5.19 -17.73 -8.87
CA ARG A 80 5.04 -16.36 -8.38
C ARG A 80 6.24 -15.48 -8.71
N LYS A 81 7.45 -16.04 -8.76
CA LYS A 81 8.65 -15.32 -9.23
C LYS A 81 8.50 -14.92 -10.70
N ARG A 82 7.97 -15.82 -11.54
CA ARG A 82 7.66 -15.50 -12.94
C ARG A 82 6.56 -14.45 -13.05
N ALA A 83 5.50 -14.55 -12.26
CA ALA A 83 4.44 -13.55 -12.20
C ALA A 83 5.00 -12.17 -11.83
N LEU A 84 5.86 -12.08 -10.80
CA LEU A 84 6.53 -10.84 -10.44
C LEU A 84 7.33 -10.28 -11.62
N ALA A 85 8.20 -11.09 -12.22
CA ALA A 85 9.06 -10.65 -13.31
C ALA A 85 8.26 -10.13 -14.52
N ARG A 86 7.17 -10.80 -14.89
CA ARG A 86 6.27 -10.35 -15.96
C ARG A 86 5.53 -9.06 -15.58
N GLY A 87 5.10 -8.93 -14.33
CA GLY A 87 4.48 -7.70 -13.81
C GLY A 87 5.41 -6.50 -13.91
N LEU A 88 6.66 -6.66 -13.47
CA LEU A 88 7.67 -5.60 -13.54
C LEU A 88 8.03 -5.21 -14.98
N ASP A 89 8.17 -6.19 -15.88
CA ASP A 89 8.43 -5.94 -17.30
C ASP A 89 7.26 -5.19 -17.97
N ALA A 90 6.03 -5.68 -17.80
CA ALA A 90 4.85 -5.04 -18.38
C ALA A 90 4.67 -3.62 -17.83
N PHE A 91 4.84 -3.42 -16.52
CA PHE A 91 4.77 -2.09 -15.94
C PHE A 91 5.86 -1.16 -16.51
N ASP A 92 7.10 -1.62 -16.64
CA ASP A 92 8.18 -0.81 -17.22
C ASP A 92 7.95 -0.48 -18.71
N ARG A 93 7.34 -1.38 -19.49
CA ARG A 93 6.93 -1.09 -20.87
C ARG A 93 5.81 -0.05 -20.92
N TRP A 94 4.79 -0.21 -20.08
CA TRP A 94 3.66 0.74 -20.02
C TRP A 94 4.11 2.14 -19.60
N ARG A 95 4.89 2.25 -18.51
CA ARG A 95 5.28 3.55 -17.94
C ARG A 95 6.11 4.39 -18.90
N ARG A 96 6.85 3.79 -19.84
CA ARG A 96 7.62 4.53 -20.86
C ARG A 96 6.72 5.39 -21.76
N GLY A 97 5.43 5.04 -21.89
CA GLY A 97 4.42 5.84 -22.58
C GLY A 97 3.76 6.90 -21.70
N VAL A 98 4.10 6.99 -20.41
CA VAL A 98 3.49 7.89 -19.43
C VAL A 98 4.48 9.02 -19.11
N PRO A 99 4.24 10.26 -19.57
CA PRO A 99 5.16 11.37 -19.35
C PRO A 99 5.43 11.62 -17.85
N GLY A 100 6.72 11.73 -17.51
CA GLY A 100 7.18 12.07 -16.16
C GLY A 100 7.13 10.93 -15.14
N LEU A 101 6.67 9.73 -15.50
CA LEU A 101 6.76 8.55 -14.65
C LEU A 101 8.12 7.86 -14.84
N GLU A 102 8.98 7.95 -13.83
CA GLU A 102 10.36 7.48 -13.88
C GLU A 102 10.73 6.54 -12.72
N PRO A 103 11.63 5.56 -12.95
CA PRO A 103 12.24 4.80 -11.86
C PRO A 103 13.32 5.63 -11.16
N VAL A 104 13.38 5.54 -9.83
CA VAL A 104 14.47 6.10 -9.01
C VAL A 104 15.05 4.98 -8.15
N VAL A 105 16.36 4.97 -7.96
CA VAL A 105 17.04 4.07 -7.03
C VAL A 105 17.40 4.86 -5.78
N VAL A 106 17.00 4.35 -4.62
CA VAL A 106 17.25 4.92 -3.30
C VAL A 106 18.09 3.96 -2.50
N GLU A 107 19.14 4.45 -1.84
CA GLU A 107 19.98 3.64 -0.95
C GLU A 107 19.37 3.59 0.45
N VAL A 108 18.90 2.42 0.88
CA VAL A 108 18.34 2.20 2.22
C VAL A 108 19.29 1.31 3.00
N GLY A 109 20.05 1.88 3.92
CA GLY A 109 21.06 1.12 4.68
C GLY A 109 22.15 0.48 3.79
N GLY A 110 22.48 1.13 2.66
CA GLY A 110 23.44 0.62 1.67
C GLY A 110 22.90 -0.46 0.74
N VAL A 111 21.57 -0.66 0.72
CA VAL A 111 20.90 -1.55 -0.22
C VAL A 111 20.10 -0.71 -1.22
N PRO A 112 20.31 -0.89 -2.54
CA PRO A 112 19.56 -0.18 -3.55
C PRO A 112 18.11 -0.66 -3.62
N VAL A 113 17.17 0.25 -3.49
CA VAL A 113 15.72 0.01 -3.58
C VAL A 113 15.17 0.83 -4.73
N ARG A 114 14.46 0.18 -5.65
CA ARG A 114 13.78 0.85 -6.76
C ARG A 114 12.41 1.37 -6.32
N VAL A 115 12.14 2.63 -6.60
CA VAL A 115 10.84 3.30 -6.41
C VAL A 115 10.36 3.90 -7.72
N TRP A 116 9.06 4.17 -7.83
CA TRP A 116 8.51 4.94 -8.96
C TRP A 116 8.25 6.37 -8.52
N ALA A 117 8.56 7.34 -9.37
CA ALA A 117 8.36 8.75 -9.07
C ALA A 117 7.73 9.52 -10.24
N ALA A 118 7.07 10.64 -9.93
CA ALA A 118 6.67 11.65 -10.90
C ALA A 118 6.64 13.04 -10.27
N GLY A 119 6.77 14.09 -11.10
CA GLY A 119 6.69 15.48 -10.63
C GLY A 119 7.94 15.98 -9.89
N LEU A 120 9.07 15.27 -10.02
CA LEU A 120 10.38 15.70 -9.53
C LEU A 120 10.92 16.88 -10.37
N SER A 121 11.55 17.87 -9.74
CA SER A 121 12.19 19.01 -10.42
C SER A 121 13.19 19.71 -9.49
N ALA A 122 14.41 19.94 -9.98
CA ALA A 122 15.42 20.72 -9.27
C ALA A 122 15.13 22.23 -9.33
N GLU A 123 14.56 22.70 -10.43
CA GLU A 123 14.28 24.12 -10.66
C GLU A 123 13.02 24.59 -9.90
N ARG A 124 12.04 23.70 -9.74
CA ARG A 124 10.76 23.97 -9.09
C ARG A 124 10.35 22.82 -8.16
N PRO A 125 11.09 22.62 -7.05
CA PRO A 125 10.83 21.52 -6.13
C PRO A 125 9.45 21.66 -5.47
N ARG A 126 8.72 20.54 -5.41
CA ARG A 126 7.34 20.45 -4.89
C ARG A 126 7.31 19.69 -3.57
N PRO A 127 6.27 19.86 -2.73
CA PRO A 127 6.11 19.04 -1.54
C PRO A 127 6.03 17.57 -1.92
N LEU A 128 6.62 16.70 -1.10
CA LEU A 128 6.76 15.29 -1.41
C LEU A 128 5.56 14.50 -0.86
N LEU A 129 4.99 13.62 -1.67
CA LEU A 129 4.05 12.58 -1.25
C LEU A 129 4.71 11.22 -1.46
N VAL A 130 4.95 10.49 -0.39
CA VAL A 130 5.42 9.09 -0.47
C VAL A 130 4.24 8.18 -0.18
N MET A 131 3.93 7.29 -1.13
CA MET A 131 2.87 6.32 -1.03
C MET A 131 3.44 4.91 -0.88
N THR A 132 2.89 4.14 0.06
CA THR A 132 3.29 2.74 0.30
C THR A 132 2.06 1.87 0.55
N GLY A 133 2.10 0.66 -0.01
CA GLY A 133 1.07 -0.36 0.20
C GLY A 133 1.23 -1.10 1.54
N GLY A 134 0.40 -2.13 1.74
CA GLY A 134 0.57 -3.08 2.84
C GLY A 134 1.51 -4.24 2.50
N ILE A 135 1.56 -5.23 3.38
CA ILE A 135 2.43 -6.43 3.27
C ILE A 135 2.22 -7.30 2.01
N VAL A 136 1.14 -7.08 1.27
CA VAL A 136 0.80 -7.87 0.07
C VAL A 136 0.72 -7.03 -1.21
N SER A 137 0.88 -5.70 -1.12
CA SER A 137 0.56 -4.76 -2.19
C SER A 137 1.82 -4.12 -2.77
N PRO A 138 2.36 -4.62 -3.90
CA PRO A 138 3.55 -4.03 -4.52
C PRO A 138 3.26 -2.64 -5.11
N LYS A 139 4.28 -1.80 -5.22
CA LYS A 139 4.21 -0.42 -5.71
C LYS A 139 3.61 -0.28 -7.12
N GLU A 140 3.75 -1.28 -7.99
CA GLU A 140 3.14 -1.27 -9.34
C GLU A 140 1.60 -1.19 -9.28
N GLN A 141 0.99 -1.64 -8.18
CA GLN A 141 -0.44 -1.51 -7.91
C GLN A 141 -0.89 -0.04 -7.81
N TRP A 142 0.02 0.86 -7.43
CA TRP A 142 -0.29 2.25 -7.07
C TRP A 142 0.40 3.27 -7.97
N ALA A 143 1.54 2.93 -8.58
CA ALA A 143 2.37 3.86 -9.34
C ALA A 143 1.65 4.54 -10.53
N ALA A 144 0.54 3.98 -11.01
CA ALA A 144 -0.29 4.62 -12.03
C ALA A 144 -0.97 5.93 -11.57
N VAL A 145 -1.05 6.20 -10.26
CA VAL A 145 -1.62 7.45 -9.70
C VAL A 145 -0.60 8.60 -9.69
N LEU A 146 0.69 8.33 -9.92
CA LEU A 146 1.76 9.32 -9.81
C LEU A 146 1.58 10.55 -10.73
N PRO A 147 1.16 10.42 -12.01
CA PRO A 147 0.87 11.59 -12.84
C PRO A 147 -0.22 12.49 -12.26
N GLN A 148 -1.24 11.90 -11.63
CA GLN A 148 -2.32 12.66 -10.97
C GLN A 148 -1.81 13.37 -9.70
N ILE A 149 -0.94 12.72 -8.92
CA ILE A 149 -0.26 13.37 -7.79
C ILE A 149 0.57 14.57 -8.28
N ALA A 150 1.27 14.42 -9.41
CA ALA A 150 2.04 15.49 -10.02
C ALA A 150 1.14 16.65 -10.50
N SER A 151 -0.07 16.36 -11.00
CA SER A 151 -1.04 17.39 -11.38
C SER A 151 -1.63 18.13 -10.17
N PHE A 152 -1.60 17.54 -8.97
CA PHE A 152 -1.97 18.22 -7.71
C PHE A 152 -0.83 19.03 -7.09
N GLY A 153 0.23 19.31 -7.86
CA GLY A 153 1.33 20.18 -7.45
C GLY A 153 2.28 19.53 -6.44
N MET A 154 2.36 18.19 -6.41
CA MET A 154 3.29 17.45 -5.55
C MET A 154 4.35 16.72 -6.38
N ALA A 155 5.48 16.41 -5.75
CA ALA A 155 6.35 15.33 -6.18
C ALA A 155 5.81 14.03 -5.58
N GLY A 156 5.53 13.03 -6.40
CA GLY A 156 5.00 11.74 -5.95
C GLY A 156 6.06 10.66 -5.99
N VAL A 157 6.06 9.79 -4.99
CA VAL A 157 6.85 8.55 -4.94
C VAL A 157 5.95 7.40 -4.53
N VAL A 158 6.08 6.25 -5.17
CA VAL A 158 5.50 4.98 -4.69
C VAL A 158 6.63 3.98 -4.43
N ALA A 159 6.64 3.43 -3.22
CA ALA A 159 7.64 2.45 -2.78
C ALA A 159 6.98 1.17 -2.23
N ASP A 160 7.74 0.09 -2.27
CA ASP A 160 7.39 -1.19 -1.64
C ASP A 160 7.72 -1.13 -0.14
N LEU A 161 6.86 -1.70 0.70
CA LEU A 161 7.26 -2.06 2.07
C LEU A 161 8.42 -3.10 1.99
N PRO A 162 9.39 -3.13 2.93
CA PRO A 162 10.47 -4.11 2.89
C PRO A 162 9.98 -5.55 2.66
N GLY A 163 10.61 -6.24 1.70
CA GLY A 163 10.31 -7.61 1.28
C GLY A 163 9.10 -7.77 0.36
N VAL A 164 8.33 -6.70 0.10
CA VAL A 164 7.20 -6.71 -0.84
C VAL A 164 7.68 -6.40 -2.25
N GLY A 165 7.03 -7.01 -3.25
CA GLY A 165 7.30 -6.69 -4.65
C GLY A 165 8.74 -7.04 -5.04
N GLU A 166 9.49 -6.04 -5.48
CA GLU A 166 10.91 -6.20 -5.80
C GLU A 166 11.86 -5.71 -4.69
N SER A 167 11.31 -5.30 -3.53
CA SER A 167 12.12 -4.79 -2.42
C SER A 167 13.09 -5.87 -1.92
N PRO A 168 14.40 -5.63 -1.97
CA PRO A 168 15.40 -6.58 -1.49
C PRO A 168 15.55 -6.57 0.04
N LEU A 169 14.89 -5.62 0.72
CA LEU A 169 15.00 -5.42 2.15
C LEU A 169 14.25 -6.50 2.94
N ARG A 170 14.67 -6.73 4.18
CA ARG A 170 13.92 -7.53 5.16
C ARG A 170 12.93 -6.65 5.89
N TYR A 171 11.71 -7.13 6.16
CA TYR A 171 10.78 -6.39 7.00
C TYR A 171 11.16 -6.53 8.48
N GLY A 172 11.33 -5.40 9.16
CA GLY A 172 11.77 -5.33 10.54
C GLY A 172 11.20 -4.10 11.25
N SER A 173 11.50 -3.97 12.53
CA SER A 173 11.15 -2.79 13.35
C SER A 173 11.79 -1.49 12.85
N ASP A 174 12.79 -1.60 11.98
CA ASP A 174 13.49 -0.51 11.31
C ASP A 174 12.88 -0.12 9.97
N ALA A 175 11.78 -0.73 9.52
CA ALA A 175 11.15 -0.41 8.24
C ALA A 175 10.77 1.08 8.04
N TRP A 176 10.65 1.83 9.13
CA TRP A 176 10.46 3.28 9.09
C TRP A 176 11.63 4.02 8.45
N THR A 177 12.83 3.44 8.37
CA THR A 177 14.02 4.06 7.74
C THR A 177 13.92 4.16 6.22
N LEU A 178 12.98 3.43 5.60
CA LEU A 178 12.67 3.58 4.17
C LEU A 178 12.31 5.02 3.83
N PHE A 179 11.50 5.67 4.66
CA PHE A 179 11.02 7.02 4.42
C PHE A 179 12.17 8.05 4.41
N PRO A 180 12.97 8.25 5.49
CA PRO A 180 14.07 9.20 5.48
C PRO A 180 15.06 8.93 4.36
N ALA A 181 15.34 7.67 3.99
CA ALA A 181 16.21 7.35 2.86
C ALA A 181 15.64 7.87 1.52
N ILE A 182 14.32 7.75 1.29
CA ILE A 182 13.66 8.34 0.11
C ILE A 182 13.78 9.88 0.14
N LEU A 183 13.59 10.50 1.30
CA LEU A 183 13.73 11.96 1.45
C LEU A 183 15.17 12.40 1.14
N ASP A 184 16.17 11.72 1.69
CA ASP A 184 17.59 12.04 1.46
C ASP A 184 17.95 11.93 -0.03
N ALA A 185 17.47 10.89 -0.71
CA ALA A 185 17.73 10.68 -2.14
C ALA A 185 17.02 11.67 -3.09
N LEU A 186 16.07 12.46 -2.58
CA LEU A 186 15.26 13.38 -3.37
C LEU A 186 15.36 14.85 -2.93
N GLU A 187 16.27 15.15 -2.00
CA GLU A 187 16.46 16.51 -1.44
C GLU A 187 16.74 17.56 -2.53
N ASP A 188 17.39 17.17 -3.62
CA ASP A 188 17.74 18.05 -4.75
C ASP A 188 16.63 18.22 -5.79
N ARG A 189 15.54 17.44 -5.70
CA ARG A 189 14.47 17.37 -6.71
C ARG A 189 13.05 17.52 -6.13
N ALA A 190 12.91 17.67 -4.81
CA ALA A 190 11.65 17.87 -4.11
C ALA A 190 11.84 18.69 -2.81
N ARG A 191 10.78 19.33 -2.32
CA ARG A 191 10.75 19.98 -1.00
C ARG A 191 10.54 18.91 0.08
N VAL A 192 11.60 18.17 0.39
CA VAL A 192 11.53 17.02 1.31
C VAL A 192 11.21 17.43 2.75
N SER A 193 11.48 18.68 3.14
CA SER A 193 11.03 19.27 4.41
C SER A 193 9.50 19.39 4.55
N GLU A 194 8.78 19.19 3.46
CA GLU A 194 7.32 19.20 3.37
C GLU A 194 6.81 17.85 2.85
N THR A 195 7.14 16.76 3.55
CA THR A 195 6.75 15.41 3.14
C THR A 195 5.46 14.94 3.81
N TYR A 196 4.57 14.31 3.03
CA TYR A 196 3.36 13.65 3.50
C TYR A 196 3.44 12.17 3.15
N LEU A 197 3.03 11.32 4.08
CA LEU A 197 3.08 9.86 3.89
C LEU A 197 1.66 9.32 3.72
N LEU A 198 1.37 8.73 2.56
CA LEU A 198 0.14 7.96 2.31
C LEU A 198 0.47 6.47 2.41
N ALA A 199 0.33 5.92 3.61
CA ALA A 199 0.88 4.60 3.96
C ALA A 199 -0.24 3.65 4.40
N LEU A 200 -0.57 2.70 3.54
CA LEU A 200 -1.71 1.81 3.67
C LEU A 200 -1.38 0.59 4.53
N SER A 201 -2.28 0.21 5.44
CA SER A 201 -2.15 -0.96 6.30
C SER A 201 -0.84 -0.93 7.11
N PHE A 202 -0.06 -2.02 7.10
CA PHE A 202 1.21 -2.15 7.82
C PHE A 202 2.25 -1.07 7.54
N SER A 203 2.27 -0.45 6.35
CA SER A 203 3.18 0.68 6.12
C SER A 203 2.79 1.92 6.92
N GLY A 204 1.52 2.06 7.30
CA GLY A 204 1.04 3.12 8.18
C GLY A 204 1.68 3.09 9.57
N HIS A 205 1.96 1.89 10.11
CA HIS A 205 2.74 1.72 11.35
C HIS A 205 4.16 2.29 11.20
N ALA A 206 4.84 1.92 10.12
CA ALA A 206 6.17 2.42 9.81
C ALA A 206 6.18 3.94 9.54
N ALA A 207 5.15 4.47 8.88
CA ALA A 207 4.99 5.89 8.59
C ALA A 207 4.74 6.73 9.85
N ILE A 208 3.92 6.23 10.79
CA ILE A 208 3.75 6.88 12.11
C ILE A 208 5.09 6.89 12.86
N THR A 209 5.83 5.78 12.84
CA THR A 209 7.16 5.71 13.45
C THR A 209 8.15 6.69 12.80
N ALA A 210 8.12 6.83 11.48
CA ALA A 210 8.93 7.81 10.76
C ALA A 210 8.55 9.25 11.13
N ALA A 211 7.26 9.57 11.23
CA ALA A 211 6.78 10.89 11.63
C ALA A 211 7.18 11.29 13.06
N LEU A 212 7.40 10.31 13.95
CA LEU A 212 7.94 10.54 15.29
C LEU A 212 9.45 10.83 15.31
N ARG A 213 10.17 10.46 14.25
CA ARG A 213 11.65 10.46 14.20
C ARG A 213 12.24 11.42 13.18
N ASP A 214 11.47 11.83 12.17
CA ASP A 214 11.92 12.72 11.12
C ASP A 214 10.99 13.95 11.01
N PRO A 215 11.48 15.15 11.38
CA PRO A 215 10.67 16.38 11.38
C PRO A 215 10.27 16.87 9.98
N ARG A 216 10.86 16.29 8.93
CA ARG A 216 10.50 16.57 7.52
C ARG A 216 9.16 15.96 7.14
N VAL A 217 8.70 14.93 7.87
CA VAL A 217 7.34 14.40 7.72
C VAL A 217 6.37 15.37 8.40
N ARG A 218 5.39 15.86 7.62
CA ARG A 218 4.42 16.88 8.01
C ARG A 218 2.99 16.36 8.16
N GLY A 219 2.75 15.10 7.80
CA GLY A 219 1.45 14.45 7.98
C GLY A 219 1.46 13.00 7.50
N VAL A 220 0.58 12.19 8.08
CA VAL A 220 0.41 10.78 7.72
C VAL A 220 -1.05 10.50 7.40
N VAL A 221 -1.31 9.79 6.31
CA VAL A 221 -2.62 9.27 5.94
C VAL A 221 -2.51 7.75 5.84
N GLY A 222 -3.29 7.03 6.65
CA GLY A 222 -3.32 5.57 6.68
C GLY A 222 -4.67 4.96 6.34
N ASN A 223 -4.68 3.66 6.06
CA ASN A 223 -5.89 2.85 5.95
C ASN A 223 -5.68 1.54 6.73
N GLY A 224 -6.34 1.41 7.89
CA GLY A 224 -6.19 0.28 8.80
C GLY A 224 -4.75 0.02 9.26
N PRO A 225 -4.00 1.01 9.78
CA PRO A 225 -2.66 0.74 10.30
C PRO A 225 -2.74 -0.10 11.59
N PRO A 226 -1.93 -1.17 11.74
CA PRO A 226 -1.75 -1.82 13.04
C PRO A 226 -0.96 -0.87 13.97
N ILE A 227 -1.35 -0.80 15.25
CA ILE A 227 -0.79 0.16 16.19
C ILE A 227 -0.14 -0.54 17.38
N HIS A 228 -0.92 -1.24 18.19
CA HIS A 228 -0.49 -1.82 19.45
C HIS A 228 -1.09 -3.20 19.67
N ASP A 229 -2.42 -3.27 19.75
CA ASP A 229 -3.17 -4.46 20.10
C ASP A 229 -2.98 -5.54 19.04
N PHE A 230 -2.79 -5.17 17.76
CA PHE A 230 -2.40 -6.13 16.72
C PHE A 230 -1.14 -6.92 17.10
N PHE A 231 -0.17 -6.26 17.74
CA PHE A 231 1.11 -6.84 18.12
C PHE A 231 1.07 -7.54 19.50
N THR A 232 0.14 -7.18 20.38
CA THR A 232 0.12 -7.65 21.78
C THR A 232 -1.05 -8.54 22.17
N ASP A 233 -2.20 -8.47 21.49
CA ASP A 233 -3.39 -9.28 21.80
C ASP A 233 -3.30 -10.66 21.14
N ALA A 234 -2.88 -11.65 21.93
CA ALA A 234 -2.78 -13.03 21.48
C ALA A 234 -4.13 -13.65 21.08
N ALA A 235 -5.24 -13.24 21.70
CA ALA A 235 -6.57 -13.75 21.37
C ALA A 235 -7.08 -13.20 20.03
N TRP A 236 -6.72 -11.96 19.70
CA TRP A 236 -6.92 -11.42 18.36
C TRP A 236 -6.02 -12.12 17.32
N GLN A 237 -4.73 -12.23 17.60
CA GLN A 237 -3.74 -12.87 16.71
C GLN A 237 -4.11 -14.31 16.34
N ALA A 238 -4.73 -15.06 17.26
CA ALA A 238 -5.21 -16.41 17.00
C ALA A 238 -6.31 -16.50 15.92
N ARG A 239 -6.97 -15.37 15.59
CA ARG A 239 -8.05 -15.27 14.61
C ARG A 239 -7.64 -14.52 13.34
N VAL A 240 -6.46 -13.90 13.32
CA VAL A 240 -5.94 -13.21 12.13
C VAL A 240 -5.85 -14.20 10.97
N PRO A 241 -6.32 -13.81 9.76
CA PRO A 241 -6.27 -14.66 8.57
C PRO A 241 -4.90 -15.29 8.34
N LYS A 242 -4.90 -16.56 7.90
CA LYS A 242 -3.66 -17.32 7.72
C LYS A 242 -2.76 -16.65 6.68
N ILE A 243 -3.33 -16.10 5.61
CA ILE A 243 -2.59 -15.35 4.59
C ILE A 243 -1.82 -14.15 5.17
N THR A 244 -2.40 -13.42 6.13
CA THR A 244 -1.76 -12.26 6.76
C THR A 244 -0.59 -12.70 7.62
N ARG A 245 -0.79 -13.73 8.45
CA ARG A 245 0.25 -14.32 9.29
C ARG A 245 1.40 -14.87 8.45
N ASP A 246 1.10 -15.69 7.44
CA ASP A 246 2.10 -16.35 6.61
C ASP A 246 2.87 -15.33 5.75
N THR A 247 2.21 -14.27 5.26
CA THR A 247 2.88 -13.17 4.57
C THR A 247 3.82 -12.42 5.50
N LEU A 248 3.33 -12.00 6.68
CA LEU A 248 4.17 -11.30 7.65
C LEU A 248 5.39 -12.15 8.04
N ALA A 249 5.18 -13.45 8.27
CA ALA A 249 6.23 -14.41 8.59
C ALA A 249 7.28 -14.51 7.47
N HIS A 250 6.84 -14.54 6.22
CA HIS A 250 7.74 -14.52 5.06
C HIS A 250 8.56 -13.22 4.99
N LEU A 251 7.93 -12.06 5.14
CA LEU A 251 8.57 -10.75 5.02
C LEU A 251 9.61 -10.49 6.12
N VAL A 252 9.33 -10.89 7.36
CA VAL A 252 10.31 -10.82 8.47
C VAL A 252 11.27 -12.02 8.46
N GLY A 253 10.88 -13.08 7.73
CA GLY A 253 11.54 -14.37 7.56
C GLY A 253 11.82 -15.12 8.85
N VAL A 254 10.73 -15.39 9.55
CA VAL A 254 10.63 -16.36 10.65
C VAL A 254 9.52 -17.36 10.32
N PRO A 255 9.46 -18.53 10.98
CA PRO A 255 8.35 -19.45 10.81
C PRO A 255 7.00 -18.81 11.21
N PRO A 256 5.87 -19.15 10.54
CA PRO A 256 4.55 -18.57 10.84
C PRO A 256 4.10 -18.68 12.30
N GLU A 257 4.49 -19.73 13.00
CA GLU A 257 4.21 -19.95 14.42
C GLU A 257 4.97 -18.99 15.36
N ALA A 258 6.07 -18.40 14.89
CA ALA A 258 6.92 -17.49 15.66
C ALA A 258 6.64 -16.00 15.36
N VAL A 259 5.89 -15.69 14.29
CA VAL A 259 5.81 -14.32 13.76
C VAL A 259 5.25 -13.32 14.76
N PHE A 260 4.15 -13.64 15.45
CA PHE A 260 3.54 -12.70 16.40
C PHE A 260 4.40 -12.48 17.65
N ALA A 261 5.15 -13.50 18.09
CA ALA A 261 6.13 -13.32 19.14
C ALA A 261 7.29 -12.42 18.68
N HIS A 262 7.73 -12.57 17.43
CA HIS A 262 8.82 -11.79 16.83
C HIS A 262 8.46 -10.31 16.67
N VAL A 263 7.22 -9.99 16.30
CA VAL A 263 6.77 -8.60 16.08
C VAL A 263 6.15 -7.94 17.32
N ARG A 264 6.10 -8.63 18.48
CA ARG A 264 5.42 -8.13 19.69
C ARG A 264 5.92 -6.76 20.12
N ASP A 265 7.24 -6.55 20.09
CA ASP A 265 7.87 -5.32 20.57
C ASP A 265 7.78 -4.16 19.55
N TRP A 266 7.07 -4.35 18.43
CA TRP A 266 6.82 -3.30 17.45
C TRP A 266 5.64 -2.41 17.85
N ALA A 267 4.88 -2.79 18.87
CA ALA A 267 3.72 -2.04 19.36
C ALA A 267 4.06 -0.58 19.69
N LEU A 268 3.33 0.36 19.08
CA LEU A 268 3.39 1.78 19.45
C LEU A 268 2.64 1.99 20.76
N ARG A 269 3.27 2.62 21.74
CA ARG A 269 2.67 2.86 23.06
C ARG A 269 1.89 4.17 23.05
N ASP A 270 1.05 4.35 24.06
CA ASP A 270 0.25 5.57 24.23
C ASP A 270 1.10 6.84 24.26
N ALA A 271 2.28 6.78 24.88
CA ALA A 271 3.24 7.88 24.91
C ALA A 271 3.81 8.21 23.53
N ASP A 272 4.02 7.20 22.68
CA ASP A 272 4.53 7.38 21.31
C ASP A 272 3.45 8.08 20.47
N LEU A 273 2.19 7.66 20.58
CA LEU A 273 1.05 8.30 19.89
C LEU A 273 0.79 9.73 20.37
N ALA A 274 0.90 9.98 21.68
CA ALA A 274 0.74 11.31 22.28
C ALA A 274 1.89 12.28 21.95
N ALA A 275 3.03 11.74 21.51
CA ALA A 275 4.18 12.50 21.04
C ALA A 275 4.08 12.89 19.55
N LEU A 276 3.12 12.34 18.79
CA LEU A 276 2.92 12.70 17.40
C LEU A 276 2.46 14.16 17.29
N THR A 277 3.28 15.01 16.67
CA THR A 277 3.01 16.45 16.51
C THR A 277 2.44 16.83 15.16
N VAL A 278 2.30 15.87 14.25
CA VAL A 278 1.76 16.08 12.91
C VAL A 278 0.35 15.50 12.80
N PRO A 279 -0.48 16.00 11.86
CA PRO A 279 -1.80 15.44 11.62
C PRO A 279 -1.70 13.96 11.19
N LEU A 280 -2.55 13.12 11.77
CA LEU A 280 -2.80 11.76 11.32
C LEU A 280 -4.23 11.68 10.77
N ALA A 281 -4.37 11.27 9.53
CA ALA A 281 -5.64 10.85 8.97
C ALA A 281 -5.67 9.33 8.83
N ALA A 282 -6.78 8.68 9.16
CA ALA A 282 -6.93 7.24 8.99
C ALA A 282 -8.32 6.89 8.45
N VAL A 283 -8.36 5.97 7.50
CA VAL A 283 -9.55 5.18 7.20
C VAL A 283 -9.49 3.90 8.02
N THR A 284 -10.60 3.51 8.63
CA THR A 284 -10.71 2.25 9.38
C THR A 284 -11.99 1.52 9.00
N ALA A 285 -12.01 0.22 9.28
CA ALA A 285 -13.12 -0.65 8.98
C ALA A 285 -13.67 -1.25 10.29
N ARG A 286 -14.99 -1.20 10.48
CA ARG A 286 -15.64 -1.68 11.72
C ARG A 286 -15.63 -3.20 11.85
N ARG A 287 -15.57 -3.91 10.72
CA ARG A 287 -15.51 -5.38 10.63
C ARG A 287 -14.12 -5.84 10.19
N ASP A 288 -13.08 -5.05 10.47
CA ASP A 288 -11.69 -5.40 10.15
C ASP A 288 -11.30 -6.71 10.83
N GLU A 289 -10.93 -7.69 10.01
CA GLU A 289 -10.53 -9.04 10.42
C GLU A 289 -9.02 -9.13 10.72
N ILE A 290 -8.26 -8.07 10.45
CA ILE A 290 -6.81 -7.99 10.65
C ILE A 290 -6.47 -7.07 11.82
N ILE A 291 -7.07 -5.88 11.88
CA ILE A 291 -6.74 -4.84 12.85
C ILE A 291 -7.77 -4.83 13.98
N PRO A 292 -7.36 -5.02 15.24
CA PRO A 292 -8.29 -5.02 16.36
C PRO A 292 -8.90 -3.63 16.57
N PRO A 293 -10.18 -3.54 16.99
CA PRO A 293 -10.81 -2.25 17.33
C PRO A 293 -10.04 -1.44 18.37
N GLY A 294 -9.32 -2.10 19.27
CA GLY A 294 -8.50 -1.46 20.29
C GLY A 294 -7.38 -0.56 19.73
N ASP A 295 -6.86 -0.85 18.53
CA ASP A 295 -5.91 0.05 17.84
C ASP A 295 -6.58 1.37 17.46
N VAL A 296 -7.79 1.32 16.92
CA VAL A 296 -8.57 2.51 16.54
C VAL A 296 -8.93 3.33 17.78
N GLU A 297 -9.35 2.67 18.86
CA GLU A 297 -9.67 3.35 20.13
C GLU A 297 -8.42 3.96 20.79
N ARG A 298 -7.23 3.40 20.57
CA ARG A 298 -5.98 3.99 21.03
C ARG A 298 -5.61 5.24 20.23
N LEU A 299 -5.78 5.21 18.91
CA LEU A 299 -5.62 6.41 18.07
C LEU A 299 -6.53 7.54 18.54
N LYS A 300 -7.83 7.26 18.73
CA LYS A 300 -8.83 8.25 19.21
C LYS A 300 -8.46 8.88 20.55
N ARG A 301 -7.84 8.11 21.46
CA ARG A 301 -7.49 8.58 22.81
C ARG A 301 -6.19 9.36 22.88
N HIS A 302 -5.19 9.01 22.06
CA HIS A 302 -3.82 9.49 22.25
C HIS A 302 -3.29 10.40 21.14
N VAL A 303 -3.85 10.35 19.93
CA VAL A 303 -3.40 11.21 18.83
C VAL A 303 -4.11 12.56 18.90
N ARG A 304 -3.34 13.65 18.96
CA ARG A 304 -3.85 15.01 19.21
C ARG A 304 -4.61 15.61 18.02
N ASP A 305 -4.10 15.39 16.81
CA ASP A 305 -4.73 15.85 15.55
C ASP A 305 -5.04 14.61 14.71
N LEU A 306 -6.20 14.01 15.00
CA LEU A 306 -6.70 12.82 14.32
C LEU A 306 -7.90 13.17 13.44
N ARG A 307 -7.85 12.75 12.17
CA ARG A 307 -9.00 12.74 11.26
C ARG A 307 -9.35 11.30 10.91
N LEU A 308 -10.53 10.84 11.30
CA LEU A 308 -10.93 9.45 11.13
C LEU A 308 -12.15 9.35 10.23
N VAL A 309 -12.13 8.39 9.30
CA VAL A 309 -13.32 7.88 8.61
C VAL A 309 -13.45 6.41 8.90
N GLU A 310 -14.62 5.99 9.40
CA GLU A 310 -14.89 4.59 9.75
C GLU A 310 -15.99 4.06 8.83
N HIS A 311 -15.66 3.01 8.06
CA HIS A 311 -16.61 2.33 7.19
C HIS A 311 -17.14 1.05 7.87
N ASP A 312 -18.41 0.74 7.65
CA ASP A 312 -18.93 -0.59 7.98
C ASP A 312 -18.52 -1.60 6.89
N ASP A 313 -17.25 -1.98 6.91
CA ASP A 313 -16.60 -2.81 5.90
C ASP A 313 -15.54 -3.72 6.56
N VAL A 314 -14.90 -4.56 5.74
CA VAL A 314 -13.74 -5.39 6.09
C VAL A 314 -12.41 -4.63 5.87
N HIS A 315 -11.27 -5.24 6.19
CA HIS A 315 -9.96 -4.61 6.09
C HIS A 315 -9.74 -3.92 4.73
N GLY A 316 -9.29 -2.66 4.77
CA GLY A 316 -9.03 -1.83 3.59
C GLY A 316 -10.27 -1.17 2.97
N ALA A 317 -11.48 -1.47 3.49
CA ALA A 317 -12.76 -0.93 3.04
C ALA A 317 -13.01 -1.05 1.51
N PRO A 318 -12.94 -2.26 0.92
CA PRO A 318 -13.04 -2.45 -0.52
C PRO A 318 -14.37 -2.00 -1.12
N SER A 319 -15.49 -2.06 -0.39
CA SER A 319 -16.80 -1.57 -0.85
C SER A 319 -16.88 -0.03 -0.85
N HIS A 320 -15.94 0.65 -0.20
CA HIS A 320 -15.86 2.11 -0.09
C HIS A 320 -14.59 2.66 -0.74
N LEU A 321 -13.99 1.91 -1.65
CA LEU A 321 -12.69 2.24 -2.23
C LEU A 321 -12.67 3.60 -2.95
N ALA A 322 -13.71 3.91 -3.74
CA ALA A 322 -13.80 5.18 -4.44
C ALA A 322 -13.80 6.36 -3.45
N GLU A 323 -14.60 6.26 -2.38
CA GLU A 323 -14.63 7.24 -1.30
C GLU A 323 -13.26 7.33 -0.61
N THR A 324 -12.71 6.18 -0.19
CA THR A 324 -11.46 6.08 0.57
C THR A 324 -10.28 6.69 -0.19
N ARG A 325 -10.18 6.44 -1.50
CA ARG A 325 -9.13 7.01 -2.37
C ARG A 325 -9.21 8.54 -2.42
N VAL A 326 -10.38 9.07 -2.74
CA VAL A 326 -10.56 10.53 -2.88
C VAL A 326 -10.40 11.22 -1.53
N TRP A 327 -10.96 10.63 -0.47
CA TRP A 327 -10.81 11.14 0.89
C TRP A 327 -9.35 11.18 1.34
N SER A 328 -8.57 10.14 1.05
CA SER A 328 -7.16 10.08 1.43
C SER A 328 -6.33 11.16 0.73
N LEU A 329 -6.54 11.35 -0.58
CA LEU A 329 -5.88 12.41 -1.34
C LEU A 329 -6.30 13.79 -0.84
N LEU A 330 -7.59 14.00 -0.55
CA LEU A 330 -8.08 15.25 0.04
C LEU A 330 -7.50 15.50 1.43
N ALA A 331 -7.31 14.45 2.24
CA ALA A 331 -6.68 14.56 3.55
C ALA A 331 -5.23 15.06 3.43
N VAL A 332 -4.45 14.52 2.49
CA VAL A 332 -3.10 15.03 2.16
C VAL A 332 -3.15 16.50 1.77
N GLN A 333 -4.04 16.90 0.85
CA GLN A 333 -4.15 18.29 0.42
C GLN A 333 -4.52 19.23 1.58
N ARG A 334 -5.41 18.81 2.48
CA ARG A 334 -5.80 19.59 3.66
C ARG A 334 -4.74 19.65 4.77
N MET A 335 -3.68 18.85 4.71
CA MET A 335 -2.53 18.96 5.61
C MET A 335 -1.50 19.97 5.10
N ARG A 336 -1.54 20.29 3.80
CA ARG A 336 -0.60 21.20 3.15
C ARG A 336 -1.01 22.65 3.36
N PRO A 337 -0.07 23.54 3.73
CA PRO A 337 -0.34 24.97 3.81
C PRO A 337 -0.44 25.62 2.42
N ASP A 338 0.15 25.02 1.40
CA ASP A 338 0.28 25.56 0.04
C ASP A 338 -0.59 24.84 -1.00
N ALA A 339 -1.54 24.02 -0.55
CA ALA A 339 -2.42 23.30 -1.47
C ALA A 339 -3.30 24.26 -2.27
N ASP A 340 -3.42 23.96 -3.56
CA ASP A 340 -4.27 24.70 -4.48
C ASP A 340 -5.75 24.59 -4.05
N PRO A 341 -6.44 25.71 -3.76
CA PRO A 341 -7.85 25.71 -3.40
C PRO A 341 -8.76 25.04 -4.45
N GLU A 342 -8.42 25.12 -5.74
CA GLU A 342 -9.18 24.48 -6.81
C GLU A 342 -9.06 22.96 -6.75
N VAL A 343 -7.87 22.44 -6.45
CA VAL A 343 -7.65 21.00 -6.23
C VAL A 343 -8.44 20.51 -5.01
N ILE A 344 -8.45 21.27 -3.92
CA ILE A 344 -9.24 20.95 -2.72
C ILE A 344 -10.74 20.93 -3.06
N ALA A 345 -11.23 21.91 -3.81
CA ALA A 345 -12.63 21.98 -4.22
C ALA A 345 -13.02 20.81 -5.12
N ALA A 346 -12.19 20.47 -6.12
CA ALA A 346 -12.42 19.35 -7.02
C ALA A 346 -12.45 18.00 -6.27
N LEU A 347 -11.49 17.75 -5.38
CA LEU A 347 -11.47 16.55 -4.55
C LEU A 347 -12.65 16.50 -3.56
N THR A 348 -13.09 17.65 -3.06
CA THR A 348 -14.28 17.72 -2.20
C THR A 348 -15.55 17.36 -2.96
N SER A 349 -15.72 17.84 -4.19
CA SER A 349 -16.82 17.46 -5.08
C SER A 349 -16.77 15.96 -5.41
N ALA A 350 -15.61 15.46 -5.85
CA ALA A 350 -15.43 14.05 -6.16
C ALA A 350 -15.71 13.12 -4.96
N LEU A 351 -15.44 13.58 -3.73
CA LEU A 351 -15.77 12.85 -2.52
C LEU A 351 -17.29 12.77 -2.29
N GLN A 352 -18.03 13.84 -2.58
CA GLN A 352 -19.50 13.85 -2.50
C GLN A 352 -20.10 12.90 -3.55
N ASP A 353 -19.56 12.91 -4.77
CA ASP A 353 -19.97 12.00 -5.83
C ASP A 353 -19.70 10.54 -5.46
N ALA A 354 -18.52 10.24 -4.91
CA ALA A 354 -18.17 8.88 -4.47
C ALA A 354 -19.11 8.36 -3.36
N ARG A 355 -19.51 9.23 -2.43
CA ARG A 355 -20.45 8.89 -1.35
C ARG A 355 -21.86 8.64 -1.84
N THR A 356 -22.32 9.42 -2.81
CA THR A 356 -23.66 9.25 -3.39
C THR A 356 -23.74 8.07 -4.35
N GLY A 357 -22.64 7.76 -5.05
CA GLY A 357 -22.50 6.59 -5.90
C GLY A 357 -22.42 5.26 -5.14
N ALA A 358 -21.86 5.25 -3.92
CA ALA A 358 -21.79 4.05 -3.08
C ALA A 358 -23.16 3.57 -2.55
N GLY A 359 -24.21 4.40 -2.67
CA GLY A 359 -25.58 4.08 -2.26
C GLY A 359 -26.49 3.54 -3.37
N ARG A 360 -25.95 3.26 -4.56
CA ARG A 360 -26.64 2.60 -5.69
C ARG A 360 -25.91 1.31 -6.03
#